data_AF-A0A6H2DRV8-F1
#
_entry.id   AF-A0A6H2DRV8-F1
#
_cell.length_a   1.000
_cell.length_b   1.000
_cell.length_c   1.000
_cell.angle_alpha   90.00
_cell.angle_beta   90.00
_cell.angle_gamma   90.00
#
_symmetry.space_group_name_H-M   'P 1'
#
loop_
_entity.id
_entity.type
_entity.pdbx_description
1 polymer ?
#
loop_
_entity_poly.entity_id
_entity_poly.type
_entity_poly.pdbx_seq_one_letter_code
_entity_poly.pdbx_strand_id
1 'polypeptide(L)'
;MIKNVFWDEISIITNNFKKEEQKAAKFKGKIKFIYDSRSLVIRHFYYELQMCEIDVLTTQSWFESKTTNFRTREEVFSFLGLSQKIRTFRSEHDIVELDSAQLEKLNNYLKHSYKSTIKNFIPLTRGSNPSGELLSPDNAPIILEEKVPFFKSNFSLFFTNFFEEYEEITSQKEEIFANKKMQHNYFELLQEKAQNPNSKFSKILEIIKYLSNPNLFNHKRKEMGKQKIEELKKLISTENIEKLVQKSRQRFAQNVEKFSNKIFDFSYTERAHIWPVSDIKNKLIEIDKQHNNEKQFLDYLKAIEDFENYLNLTPNLHTAFDKYWFTFDEETGRLKFKENNKKTLQFKEEISKNGEIDKILQIPLPFLTKNRKKYLEKRNKQHII
;
A
#
# COMPACT_ATOMS: atom_id res chain seq x y z
N MET A 1 -8.19 -9.51 -12.85
CA MET A 1 -9.11 -8.86 -11.89
C MET A 1 -8.48 -8.92 -10.52
N ILE A 2 -8.06 -7.78 -9.98
CA ILE A 2 -7.42 -7.70 -8.66
C ILE A 2 -8.48 -8.06 -7.61
N LYS A 3 -8.31 -9.19 -6.93
CA LYS A 3 -9.27 -9.65 -5.91
C LYS A 3 -9.17 -8.77 -4.67
N ASN A 4 -10.31 -8.48 -4.04
CA ASN A 4 -10.42 -7.75 -2.77
C ASN A 4 -10.06 -6.25 -2.86
N VAL A 5 -10.46 -5.61 -3.95
CA VAL A 5 -10.34 -4.16 -4.13
C VAL A 5 -11.73 -3.56 -4.19
N PHE A 6 -11.94 -2.53 -3.39
CA PHE A 6 -13.14 -1.70 -3.42
C PHE A 6 -12.76 -0.24 -3.61
N TRP A 7 -13.73 0.57 -3.96
CA TRP A 7 -13.60 2.02 -3.97
C TRP A 7 -14.74 2.67 -3.20
N ASP A 8 -14.50 3.88 -2.73
CA ASP A 8 -15.49 4.69 -2.04
C ASP A 8 -15.28 6.17 -2.34
N GLU A 9 -16.28 6.99 -2.01
CA GLU A 9 -16.20 8.44 -2.07
C GLU A 9 -16.70 9.08 -0.78
N ILE A 10 -15.96 10.07 -0.28
CA ILE A 10 -16.31 10.78 0.96
C ILE A 10 -16.38 12.27 0.71
N SER A 11 -17.45 12.91 1.20
CA SER A 11 -17.63 14.36 1.15
C SER A 11 -16.79 15.04 2.24
N ILE A 12 -16.02 16.05 1.83
CA ILE A 12 -15.10 16.78 2.71
C ILE A 12 -15.29 18.29 2.61
N ILE A 13 -15.03 18.97 3.72
CA ILE A 13 -15.01 20.43 3.82
C ILE A 13 -13.85 20.87 4.71
N THR A 14 -13.47 22.14 4.62
CA THR A 14 -12.64 22.73 5.67
C THR A 14 -13.42 22.87 6.98
N ASN A 15 -12.75 22.75 8.12
CA ASN A 15 -13.41 22.88 9.43
C ASN A 15 -13.99 24.30 9.70
N ASN A 16 -13.46 25.32 9.03
CA ASN A 16 -13.99 26.68 9.07
C ASN A 16 -15.06 26.96 8.01
N PHE A 17 -15.50 25.97 7.22
CA PHE A 17 -16.37 26.19 6.07
C PHE A 17 -17.66 26.94 6.44
N LYS A 18 -18.29 26.55 7.56
CA LYS A 18 -19.52 27.18 8.09
C LYS A 18 -19.27 28.35 9.03
N LYS A 19 -18.01 28.76 9.24
CA LYS A 19 -17.64 29.87 10.15
C LYS A 19 -17.43 31.12 9.30
N GLU A 20 -18.46 31.94 9.17
CA GLU A 20 -18.44 33.16 8.34
C GLU A 20 -17.41 34.18 8.85
N GLU A 21 -17.24 34.27 10.17
CA GLU A 21 -16.32 35.22 10.82
C GLU A 21 -14.83 34.90 10.61
N GLN A 22 -14.48 33.69 10.15
CA GLN A 22 -13.09 33.28 9.95
C GLN A 22 -12.63 33.57 8.52
N LYS A 23 -11.89 34.66 8.34
CA LYS A 23 -11.22 35.01 7.08
C LYS A 23 -10.05 34.07 6.81
N ALA A 24 -10.32 32.88 6.28
CA ALA A 24 -9.30 31.89 5.91
C ALA A 24 -9.83 31.00 4.79
N ALA A 25 -8.95 30.56 3.89
CA ALA A 25 -9.31 29.74 2.73
C ALA A 25 -10.16 28.51 3.09
N LYS A 26 -11.26 28.37 2.35
CA LYS A 26 -12.25 27.30 2.44
C LYS A 26 -12.23 26.41 1.20
N PHE A 27 -12.67 25.16 1.35
CA PHE A 27 -13.00 24.33 0.20
C PHE A 27 -14.09 23.34 0.57
N LYS A 28 -14.78 22.84 -0.45
CA LYS A 28 -15.76 21.76 -0.38
C LYS A 28 -15.57 20.84 -1.58
N GLY A 29 -15.70 19.53 -1.36
CA GLY A 29 -15.58 18.56 -2.42
C GLY A 29 -15.69 17.13 -1.93
N LYS A 30 -15.14 16.20 -2.71
CA LYS A 30 -15.07 14.78 -2.41
C LYS A 30 -13.63 14.28 -2.51
N ILE A 31 -13.33 13.22 -1.77
CA ILE A 31 -12.19 12.35 -2.05
C ILE A 31 -12.73 11.04 -2.57
N LYS A 32 -12.28 10.65 -3.77
CA LYS A 32 -12.49 9.31 -4.32
C LYS A 32 -11.25 8.47 -4.08
N PHE A 33 -11.41 7.25 -3.60
CA PHE A 33 -10.27 6.41 -3.27
C PHE A 33 -10.55 4.92 -3.48
N ILE A 34 -9.47 4.20 -3.76
CA ILE A 34 -9.43 2.75 -3.93
C ILE A 34 -8.70 2.16 -2.73
N TYR A 35 -9.22 1.08 -2.16
CA TYR A 35 -8.61 0.42 -1.01
C TYR A 35 -8.69 -1.11 -1.12
N ASP A 36 -7.75 -1.77 -0.43
CA ASP A 36 -7.74 -3.22 -0.25
C ASP A 36 -8.77 -3.57 0.83
N SER A 37 -9.82 -4.33 0.49
CA SER A 37 -10.91 -4.65 1.40
C SER A 37 -10.52 -5.61 2.53
N ARG A 38 -9.32 -6.19 2.51
CA ARG A 38 -8.79 -7.04 3.58
C ARG A 38 -7.97 -6.24 4.58
N SER A 39 -7.16 -5.26 4.16
CA SER A 39 -6.36 -4.42 5.08
C SER A 39 -6.92 -3.04 5.35
N LEU A 40 -7.87 -2.57 4.52
CA LEU A 40 -8.35 -1.19 4.47
C LEU A 40 -7.25 -0.18 4.07
N VAL A 41 -6.14 -0.66 3.50
CA VAL A 41 -5.08 0.22 2.98
C VAL A 41 -5.56 0.86 1.69
N ILE A 42 -5.49 2.18 1.64
CA ILE A 42 -5.78 3.02 0.48
C ILE A 42 -4.61 2.90 -0.49
N ARG A 43 -4.94 2.49 -1.72
CA ARG A 43 -3.99 2.25 -2.81
C ARG A 43 -3.93 3.40 -3.80
N HIS A 44 -5.01 4.16 -3.90
CA HIS A 44 -5.10 5.31 -4.79
C HIS A 44 -6.16 6.27 -4.26
N PHE A 45 -5.97 7.57 -4.45
CA PHE A 45 -7.02 8.57 -4.20
C PHE A 45 -6.82 9.81 -5.06
N TYR A 46 -7.91 10.57 -5.23
CA TYR A 46 -7.86 11.92 -5.76
C TYR A 46 -9.02 12.77 -5.21
N TYR A 47 -8.90 14.09 -5.40
CA TYR A 47 -9.91 15.06 -5.02
C TYR A 47 -10.80 15.43 -6.18
N GLU A 48 -12.09 15.67 -5.90
CA GLU A 48 -13.04 16.35 -6.77
C GLU A 48 -13.67 17.51 -6.02
N LEU A 49 -13.12 18.71 -6.21
CA LEU A 49 -13.55 19.92 -5.54
C LEU A 49 -14.74 20.55 -6.25
N GLN A 50 -15.73 20.97 -5.47
CA GLN A 50 -16.90 21.73 -5.91
C GLN A 50 -16.69 23.24 -5.72
N MET A 51 -15.86 23.60 -4.74
CA MET A 51 -15.50 24.97 -4.42
C MET A 51 -14.11 24.97 -3.79
N CYS A 52 -13.27 25.94 -4.16
CA CYS A 52 -11.98 26.14 -3.52
C CYS A 52 -11.64 27.64 -3.47
N GLU A 53 -11.34 28.11 -2.28
CA GLU A 53 -10.64 29.36 -2.03
C GLU A 53 -9.16 29.05 -1.76
N ILE A 54 -8.29 29.95 -2.15
CA ILE A 54 -6.85 29.86 -1.94
C ILE A 54 -6.33 31.18 -1.37
N ASP A 55 -5.55 31.10 -0.30
CA ASP A 55 -4.85 32.25 0.29
C ASP A 55 -3.54 32.52 -0.43
N VAL A 56 -3.44 33.52 -1.31
CA VAL A 56 -2.21 33.73 -2.08
C VAL A 56 -1.00 34.14 -1.23
N LEU A 57 -1.20 34.47 0.05
CA LEU A 57 -0.12 34.81 0.98
C LEU A 57 0.56 33.57 1.56
N THR A 58 1.90 33.58 1.54
CA THR A 58 2.76 32.52 2.07
C THR A 58 3.81 33.11 3.01
N THR A 59 4.19 32.38 4.06
CA THR A 59 5.16 32.88 5.05
C THR A 59 6.54 33.11 4.44
N GLN A 60 7.24 34.16 4.87
CA GLN A 60 8.60 34.48 4.42
C GLN A 60 9.57 33.28 4.46
N SER A 61 9.52 32.48 5.52
CA SER A 61 10.39 31.30 5.66
C SER A 61 10.22 30.26 4.56
N TRP A 62 9.06 30.19 3.89
CA TRP A 62 8.84 29.28 2.76
C TRP A 62 9.48 29.79 1.47
N PHE A 63 9.51 31.11 1.27
CA PHE A 63 10.25 31.73 0.16
C PHE A 63 11.76 31.50 0.30
N GLU A 64 12.28 31.56 1.53
CA GLU A 64 13.68 31.31 1.82
C GLU A 64 14.06 29.83 1.69
N SER A 65 13.28 28.94 2.31
CA SER A 65 13.60 27.50 2.36
C SER A 65 13.18 26.73 1.11
N LYS A 66 12.24 27.27 0.31
CA LYS A 66 11.69 26.64 -0.91
C LYS A 66 11.31 25.17 -0.69
N THR A 67 10.56 24.90 0.38
CA THR A 67 10.11 23.55 0.74
C THR A 67 9.35 22.87 -0.40
N THR A 68 9.18 21.54 -0.33
CA THR A 68 8.36 20.80 -1.30
C THR A 68 6.96 21.40 -1.44
N ASN A 69 6.31 21.74 -0.32
CA ASN A 69 4.99 22.37 -0.33
C ASN A 69 5.00 23.74 -1.03
N PHE A 70 6.06 24.54 -0.86
CA PHE A 70 6.21 25.82 -1.54
C PHE A 70 6.30 25.62 -3.07
N ARG A 71 7.14 24.69 -3.53
CA ARG A 71 7.32 24.42 -4.98
C ARG A 71 6.05 23.85 -5.62
N THR A 72 5.39 22.90 -4.96
CA THR A 72 4.09 22.38 -5.42
C THR A 72 3.05 23.49 -5.50
N ARG A 73 3.06 24.42 -4.55
CA ARG A 73 2.17 25.59 -4.58
C ARG A 73 2.50 26.53 -5.74
N GLU A 74 3.78 26.79 -6.03
CA GLU A 74 4.19 27.61 -7.19
C GLU A 74 3.74 26.98 -8.51
N GLU A 75 3.94 25.68 -8.66
CA GLU A 75 3.50 24.92 -9.83
C GLU A 75 1.99 25.07 -10.05
N VAL A 76 1.18 24.76 -9.03
CA VAL A 76 -0.28 24.86 -9.12
C VAL A 76 -0.72 26.31 -9.36
N PHE A 77 -0.11 27.28 -8.68
CA PHE A 77 -0.45 28.69 -8.87
C PHE A 77 -0.19 29.14 -10.29
N SER A 78 0.95 28.75 -10.88
CA SER A 78 1.26 29.02 -12.29
C SER A 78 0.19 28.43 -13.22
N PHE A 79 -0.24 27.18 -13.00
CA PHE A 79 -1.32 26.56 -13.76
C PHE A 79 -2.66 27.32 -13.66
N LEU A 80 -2.92 27.94 -12.50
CA LEU A 80 -4.14 28.71 -12.22
C LEU A 80 -4.05 30.19 -12.64
N GLY A 81 -2.88 30.65 -13.09
CA GLY A 81 -2.64 32.08 -13.38
C GLY A 81 -2.52 32.95 -12.13
N LEU A 82 -2.13 32.36 -11.00
CA LEU A 82 -1.92 33.01 -9.71
C LEU A 82 -0.43 33.11 -9.38
N SER A 83 -0.09 33.95 -8.40
CA SER A 83 1.27 34.07 -7.87
C SER A 83 1.27 34.09 -6.35
N GLN A 84 2.27 33.45 -5.74
CA GLN A 84 2.44 33.49 -4.29
C GLN A 84 2.99 34.86 -3.89
N LYS A 85 2.45 35.44 -2.83
CA LYS A 85 2.91 36.71 -2.25
C LYS A 85 3.43 36.48 -0.84
N ILE A 86 4.39 37.29 -0.40
CA ILE A 86 4.90 37.23 0.97
C ILE A 86 3.83 37.76 1.93
N ARG A 87 3.62 37.02 3.01
CA ARG A 87 2.77 37.43 4.13
C ARG A 87 3.53 38.38 5.05
N THR A 88 3.00 39.57 5.29
CA THR A 88 3.60 40.57 6.19
C THR A 88 3.24 40.28 7.64
N PHE A 89 1.98 39.92 7.91
CA PHE A 89 1.49 39.63 9.26
C PHE A 89 0.82 38.27 9.37
N ARG A 90 0.92 37.61 10.54
CA ARG A 90 0.37 36.25 10.74
C ARG A 90 -1.14 36.14 10.49
N SER A 91 -1.90 37.20 10.79
CA SER A 91 -3.36 37.30 10.61
C SER A 91 -3.78 37.80 9.23
N GLU A 92 -2.82 38.11 8.37
CA GLU A 92 -3.08 38.63 7.02
C GLU A 92 -3.48 37.48 6.10
N HIS A 93 -4.50 37.73 5.27
CA HIS A 93 -5.05 36.79 4.31
C HIS A 93 -5.44 37.52 3.02
N ASP A 94 -5.04 36.98 1.88
CA ASP A 94 -5.44 37.43 0.53
C ASP A 94 -6.11 36.24 -0.16
N ILE A 95 -7.42 36.11 0.04
CA ILE A 95 -8.19 34.94 -0.37
C ILE A 95 -8.75 35.17 -1.77
N VAL A 96 -8.45 34.26 -2.68
CA VAL A 96 -9.01 34.20 -4.03
C VAL A 96 -9.94 32.99 -4.12
N GLU A 97 -11.20 33.23 -4.46
CA GLU A 97 -12.13 32.17 -4.85
C GLU A 97 -11.84 31.77 -6.30
N LEU A 98 -11.64 30.48 -6.55
CA LEU A 98 -11.37 30.00 -7.90
C LEU A 98 -12.64 30.01 -8.74
N ASP A 99 -12.57 30.57 -9.94
CA ASP A 99 -13.63 30.46 -10.93
C ASP A 99 -13.77 29.01 -11.46
N SER A 100 -14.80 28.76 -12.28
CA SER A 100 -15.05 27.42 -12.82
C SER A 100 -13.90 26.87 -13.66
N ALA A 101 -13.22 27.71 -14.44
CA ALA A 101 -12.11 27.28 -15.30
C ALA A 101 -10.85 26.98 -14.47
N GLN A 102 -10.58 27.78 -13.43
CA GLN A 102 -9.51 27.53 -12.47
C GLN A 102 -9.78 26.28 -11.64
N LEU A 103 -11.02 26.08 -11.18
CA LEU A 103 -11.41 24.89 -10.43
C LEU A 103 -11.28 23.62 -11.27
N GLU A 104 -11.65 23.66 -12.55
CA GLU A 104 -11.45 22.55 -13.49
C GLU A 104 -9.96 22.19 -13.64
N LYS A 105 -9.10 23.20 -13.85
CA LYS A 105 -7.64 23.01 -13.91
C LYS A 105 -7.09 22.40 -12.62
N LEU A 106 -7.55 22.88 -11.46
CA LEU A 106 -7.13 22.34 -10.16
C LEU A 106 -7.57 20.87 -10.00
N ASN A 107 -8.82 20.54 -10.31
CA ASN A 107 -9.31 19.17 -10.25
C ASN A 107 -8.53 18.23 -11.19
N ASN A 108 -8.21 18.68 -12.40
CA ASN A 108 -7.37 17.92 -13.32
C ASN A 108 -5.98 17.65 -12.73
N TYR A 109 -5.34 18.67 -12.14
CA TYR A 109 -4.06 18.50 -11.46
C TYR A 109 -4.16 17.52 -10.28
N LEU A 110 -5.20 17.63 -9.44
CA LEU A 110 -5.42 16.75 -8.29
C LEU A 110 -5.69 15.30 -8.68
N LYS A 111 -6.29 15.05 -9.86
CA LYS A 111 -6.56 13.70 -10.37
C LYS A 111 -5.34 13.03 -11.03
N HIS A 112 -4.49 13.80 -11.71
CA HIS A 112 -3.46 13.24 -12.59
C HIS A 112 -2.03 13.49 -12.13
N SER A 113 -1.78 14.57 -11.38
CA SER A 113 -0.42 15.06 -11.08
C SER A 113 -0.10 15.16 -9.60
N TYR A 114 -1.11 15.23 -8.72
CA TYR A 114 -0.90 15.40 -7.28
C TYR A 114 -0.34 14.14 -6.62
N LYS A 115 0.93 14.20 -6.21
CA LYS A 115 1.67 13.12 -5.53
C LYS A 115 2.00 13.49 -4.09
N SER A 116 0.98 13.63 -3.26
CA SER A 116 1.17 14.00 -1.85
C SER A 116 0.05 13.43 -0.97
N THR A 117 0.09 13.69 0.34
CA THR A 117 -0.92 13.15 1.28
C THR A 117 -2.19 14.00 1.27
N ILE A 118 -3.29 13.47 1.83
CA ILE A 118 -4.53 14.23 1.98
C ILE A 118 -4.30 15.53 2.76
N LYS A 119 -3.51 15.47 3.84
CA LYS A 119 -3.20 16.65 4.66
C LYS A 119 -2.44 17.74 3.90
N ASN A 120 -1.61 17.37 2.93
CA ASN A 120 -0.79 18.33 2.19
C ASN A 120 -1.60 19.18 1.21
N PHE A 121 -2.91 18.94 1.07
CA PHE A 121 -3.80 19.84 0.37
C PHE A 121 -4.00 21.18 1.14
N ILE A 122 -3.86 21.18 2.47
CA ILE A 122 -3.95 22.41 3.28
C ILE A 122 -2.81 23.40 3.01
N PRO A 123 -1.54 22.96 2.98
CA PRO A 123 -0.42 23.73 2.44
C PRO A 123 -0.67 24.34 1.07
N LEU A 124 -1.41 23.63 0.21
CA LEU A 124 -1.75 24.06 -1.15
C LEU A 124 -2.84 25.12 -1.17
N THR A 125 -3.72 25.21 -0.17
CA THR A 125 -4.76 26.25 -0.10
C THR A 125 -4.43 27.40 0.85
N ARG A 126 -3.82 27.15 2.01
CA ARG A 126 -3.61 28.14 3.10
C ARG A 126 -2.21 28.71 3.26
N GLY A 127 -1.24 28.24 2.48
CA GLY A 127 0.16 28.67 2.60
C GLY A 127 0.78 28.39 3.97
N SER A 128 0.28 27.37 4.69
CA SER A 128 0.76 26.98 6.02
C SER A 128 0.58 25.49 6.27
N ASN A 129 1.44 24.90 7.11
CA ASN A 129 1.38 23.48 7.43
C ASN A 129 0.15 23.16 8.32
N PRO A 130 -0.53 22.02 8.08
CA PRO A 130 -1.64 21.60 8.91
C PRO A 130 -1.09 21.21 10.29
N SER A 131 -1.72 21.69 11.36
CA SER A 131 -1.30 21.38 12.73
C SER A 131 -2.48 21.38 13.70
N GLY A 132 -2.26 20.91 14.92
CA GLY A 132 -3.23 21.03 16.02
C GLY A 132 -4.19 19.86 16.19
N GLU A 133 -4.42 19.03 15.17
CA GLU A 133 -5.39 17.91 15.25
C GLU A 133 -5.03 16.85 16.32
N LEU A 134 -3.74 16.63 16.58
CA LEU A 134 -3.28 15.74 17.67
C LEU A 134 -3.43 16.37 19.07
N LEU A 135 -3.53 17.69 19.15
CA LEU A 135 -3.81 18.39 20.42
C LEU A 135 -5.31 18.39 20.70
N SER A 136 -6.13 18.63 19.67
CA SER A 136 -7.58 18.51 19.72
C SER A 136 -8.12 18.13 18.34
N PRO A 137 -9.03 17.15 18.23
CA PRO A 137 -9.68 16.80 16.98
C PRO A 137 -10.43 17.99 16.37
N ASP A 138 -10.92 18.92 17.20
CA ASP A 138 -11.64 20.11 16.72
C ASP A 138 -10.74 21.09 15.96
N ASN A 139 -9.42 20.93 16.02
CA ASN A 139 -8.46 21.72 15.25
C ASN A 139 -8.12 21.11 13.89
N ALA A 140 -8.68 19.95 13.54
CA ALA A 140 -8.44 19.35 12.24
C ALA A 140 -8.84 20.29 11.10
N PRO A 141 -7.98 20.49 10.08
CA PRO A 141 -8.24 21.49 9.05
C PRO A 141 -9.21 20.98 7.96
N ILE A 142 -9.21 19.68 7.69
CA ILE A 142 -10.14 18.99 6.77
C ILE A 142 -11.02 18.07 7.61
N ILE A 143 -12.33 18.12 7.40
CA ILE A 143 -13.30 17.26 8.09
C ILE A 143 -14.25 16.62 7.09
N LEU A 144 -14.86 15.51 7.49
CA LEU A 144 -16.00 14.96 6.76
C LEU A 144 -17.18 15.92 6.87
N GLU A 145 -17.85 16.17 5.74
CA GLU A 145 -19.08 16.98 5.73
C GLU A 145 -20.18 16.29 6.53
N GLU A 146 -20.31 14.98 6.33
CA GLU A 146 -21.24 14.12 7.05
C GLU A 146 -20.72 13.71 8.43
N LYS A 147 -21.64 13.52 9.38
CA LYS A 147 -21.31 13.04 10.72
C LYS A 147 -21.14 11.52 10.69
N VAL A 148 -19.93 11.06 10.37
CA VAL A 148 -19.54 9.67 10.61
C VAL A 148 -18.95 9.55 12.03
N PRO A 149 -19.53 8.72 12.92
CA PRO A 149 -19.07 8.59 14.31
C PRO A 149 -17.58 8.32 14.41
N PHE A 150 -16.86 9.07 15.24
CA PHE A 150 -15.41 8.97 15.46
C PHE A 150 -14.51 9.34 14.26
N PHE A 151 -15.03 9.46 13.04
CA PHE A 151 -14.18 9.74 11.86
C PHE A 151 -14.17 11.21 11.46
N LYS A 152 -15.24 11.95 11.76
CA LYS A 152 -15.47 13.32 11.25
C LYS A 152 -14.22 14.20 11.22
N SER A 153 -13.55 14.37 12.36
CA SER A 153 -12.44 15.32 12.47
C SER A 153 -11.06 14.68 12.27
N ASN A 154 -10.93 13.37 12.31
CA ASN A 154 -9.61 12.73 12.28
C ASN A 154 -9.38 11.85 11.05
N PHE A 155 -10.34 11.76 10.13
CA PHE A 155 -10.21 10.92 8.93
C PHE A 155 -8.92 11.22 8.16
N SER A 156 -8.51 12.49 8.02
CA SER A 156 -7.29 12.87 7.32
C SER A 156 -6.03 12.32 7.98
N LEU A 157 -6.00 12.21 9.31
CA LEU A 157 -4.90 11.58 10.05
C LEU A 157 -4.86 10.07 9.79
N PHE A 158 -6.01 9.41 9.77
CA PHE A 158 -6.08 7.99 9.46
C PHE A 158 -5.66 7.73 8.02
N PHE A 159 -6.29 8.39 7.05
CA PHE A 159 -6.05 8.14 5.63
C PHE A 159 -4.57 8.39 5.25
N THR A 160 -3.92 9.41 5.81
CA THR A 160 -2.47 9.62 5.61
C THR A 160 -1.62 8.43 6.05
N ASN A 161 -2.02 7.71 7.12
CA ASN A 161 -1.29 6.55 7.61
C ASN A 161 -1.76 5.22 6.99
N PHE A 162 -2.91 5.21 6.30
CA PHE A 162 -3.44 4.07 5.56
C PHE A 162 -3.13 4.15 4.06
N PHE A 163 -2.28 5.08 3.62
CA PHE A 163 -1.98 5.24 2.20
C PHE A 163 -0.66 4.55 1.82
N GLU A 164 -0.72 3.63 0.85
CA GLU A 164 0.43 2.99 0.23
C GLU A 164 0.10 2.77 -1.25
N GLU A 165 0.65 3.63 -2.11
CA GLU A 165 0.43 3.56 -3.56
C GLU A 165 0.89 2.22 -4.14
N TYR A 166 0.09 1.66 -5.03
CA TYR A 166 0.39 0.38 -5.69
C TYR A 166 0.22 0.50 -7.20
N GLU A 167 1.33 0.33 -7.92
CA GLU A 167 1.42 0.64 -9.36
C GLU A 167 0.37 -0.09 -10.21
N GLU A 168 0.10 -1.37 -9.91
CA GLU A 168 -0.92 -2.16 -10.62
C GLU A 168 -2.32 -1.54 -10.47
N ILE A 169 -2.68 -1.07 -9.27
CA ILE A 169 -3.96 -0.39 -9.02
C ILE A 169 -4.00 0.94 -9.76
N THR A 170 -2.90 1.70 -9.76
CA THR A 170 -2.82 2.97 -10.48
C THR A 170 -3.09 2.78 -11.97
N SER A 171 -2.65 1.68 -12.58
CA SER A 171 -2.91 1.37 -14.00
C SER A 171 -4.38 1.01 -14.31
N GLN A 172 -5.11 0.45 -13.35
CA GLN A 172 -6.50 -0.04 -13.53
C GLN A 172 -7.55 0.88 -12.88
N LYS A 173 -7.14 2.04 -12.34
CA LYS A 173 -7.97 2.88 -11.48
C LYS A 173 -9.30 3.30 -12.12
N GLU A 174 -9.31 3.70 -13.39
CA GLU A 174 -10.53 4.17 -14.05
C GLU A 174 -11.56 3.03 -14.22
N GLU A 175 -11.11 1.80 -14.51
CA GLU A 175 -11.98 0.61 -14.56
C GLU A 175 -12.57 0.30 -13.18
N ILE A 176 -11.75 0.38 -12.14
CA ILE A 176 -12.18 0.13 -10.76
C ILE A 176 -13.26 1.14 -10.35
N PHE A 177 -13.03 2.44 -10.56
CA PHE A 177 -14.01 3.49 -10.24
C PHE A 177 -15.30 3.40 -11.06
N ALA A 178 -15.22 2.92 -12.30
CA ALA A 178 -16.41 2.71 -13.14
C ALA A 178 -17.26 1.52 -12.65
N ASN A 179 -16.66 0.53 -11.96
CA ASN A 179 -17.36 -0.65 -11.51
C ASN A 179 -18.15 -0.42 -10.21
N LYS A 180 -19.46 -0.20 -10.34
CA LYS A 180 -20.37 0.00 -9.20
C LYS A 180 -20.47 -1.19 -8.24
N LYS A 181 -20.19 -2.42 -8.68
CA LYS A 181 -20.16 -3.59 -7.79
C LYS A 181 -18.96 -3.56 -6.83
N MET A 182 -17.94 -2.76 -7.14
CA MET A 182 -16.78 -2.55 -6.28
C MET A 182 -16.94 -1.33 -5.37
N GLN A 183 -18.04 -0.57 -5.50
CA GLN A 183 -18.31 0.57 -4.62
C GLN A 183 -18.77 0.06 -3.25
N HIS A 184 -18.04 0.38 -2.19
CA HIS A 184 -18.38 -0.07 -0.84
C HIS A 184 -17.95 0.95 0.21
N ASN A 185 -18.86 1.27 1.14
CA ASN A 185 -18.60 2.21 2.22
C ASN A 185 -17.42 1.72 3.10
N TYR A 186 -16.37 2.53 3.14
CA TYR A 186 -15.13 2.22 3.84
C TYR A 186 -15.30 2.18 5.36
N PHE A 187 -16.06 3.13 5.91
CA PHE A 187 -16.27 3.24 7.35
C PHE A 187 -17.17 2.13 7.89
N GLU A 188 -18.20 1.74 7.14
CA GLU A 188 -19.06 0.59 7.48
C GLU A 188 -18.26 -0.71 7.49
N LEU A 189 -17.44 -0.97 6.46
CA LEU A 189 -16.61 -2.17 6.42
C LEU A 189 -15.58 -2.22 7.56
N LEU A 190 -14.99 -1.07 7.93
CA LEU A 190 -14.10 -0.98 9.09
C LEU A 190 -14.84 -1.34 10.38
N GLN A 191 -16.06 -0.82 10.57
CA GLN A 191 -16.88 -1.13 11.74
C GLN A 191 -17.30 -2.61 11.78
N GLU A 192 -17.68 -3.18 10.65
CA GLU A 192 -18.00 -4.62 10.51
C GLU A 192 -16.82 -5.49 10.93
N LYS A 193 -15.63 -5.23 10.38
CA LYS A 193 -14.42 -5.99 10.73
C LYS A 193 -13.99 -5.80 12.18
N ALA A 194 -14.30 -4.65 12.77
CA ALA A 194 -14.02 -4.35 14.16
C ALA A 194 -14.98 -5.04 15.15
N GLN A 195 -16.05 -5.69 14.68
CA GLN A 195 -16.97 -6.43 15.56
C GLN A 195 -16.29 -7.60 16.29
N ASN A 196 -15.23 -8.19 15.70
CA ASN A 196 -14.39 -9.16 16.39
C ASN A 196 -13.41 -8.43 17.34
N PRO A 197 -13.56 -8.55 18.68
CA PRO A 197 -12.75 -7.80 19.64
C PRO A 197 -11.25 -8.09 19.55
N ASN A 198 -10.89 -9.30 19.10
CA ASN A 198 -9.50 -9.74 18.98
C ASN A 198 -8.84 -9.34 17.65
N SER A 199 -9.59 -8.74 16.72
CA SER A 199 -9.07 -8.30 15.43
C SER A 199 -8.21 -7.04 15.55
N LYS A 200 -7.26 -6.83 14.62
CA LYS A 200 -6.59 -5.51 14.51
C LYS A 200 -7.55 -4.37 14.22
N PHE A 201 -8.66 -4.64 13.52
CA PHE A 201 -9.64 -3.62 13.18
C PHE A 201 -10.35 -3.08 14.42
N SER A 202 -10.58 -3.93 15.43
CA SER A 202 -11.03 -3.49 16.76
C SER A 202 -10.03 -2.52 17.40
N LYS A 203 -8.74 -2.89 17.45
CA LYS A 203 -7.67 -2.02 17.98
C LYS A 203 -7.51 -0.70 17.21
N ILE A 204 -7.58 -0.78 15.87
CA ILE A 204 -7.59 0.40 14.99
C ILE A 204 -8.76 1.33 15.36
N LEU A 205 -9.96 0.77 15.51
CA LEU A 205 -11.16 1.53 15.87
C LEU A 205 -11.04 2.15 17.28
N GLU A 206 -10.44 1.46 18.24
CA GLU A 206 -10.15 2.01 19.58
C GLU A 206 -9.18 3.20 19.51
N ILE A 207 -8.11 3.09 18.72
CA ILE A 207 -7.17 4.20 18.48
C ILE A 207 -7.90 5.39 17.84
N ILE A 208 -8.77 5.14 16.85
CA ILE A 208 -9.60 6.17 16.22
C ILE A 208 -10.48 6.87 17.25
N LYS A 209 -11.22 6.09 18.05
CA LYS A 209 -12.09 6.61 19.13
C LYS A 209 -11.30 7.46 20.13
N TYR A 210 -10.11 7.01 20.52
CA TYR A 210 -9.23 7.75 21.42
C TYR A 210 -8.83 9.12 20.82
N LEU A 211 -8.35 9.12 19.59
CA LEU A 211 -7.89 10.35 18.91
C LEU A 211 -9.06 11.32 18.70
N SER A 212 -10.28 10.82 18.52
CA SER A 212 -11.49 11.60 18.26
C SER A 212 -12.24 12.08 19.49
N ASN A 213 -11.80 11.73 20.71
CA ASN A 213 -12.45 12.17 21.93
C ASN A 213 -12.03 13.62 22.27
N PRO A 214 -12.90 14.65 22.15
CA PRO A 214 -12.51 16.02 22.44
C PRO A 214 -12.16 16.20 23.93
N ASN A 215 -12.80 15.48 24.85
CA ASN A 215 -12.72 15.69 26.29
C ASN A 215 -11.38 15.27 26.93
N LEU A 216 -10.48 14.61 26.19
CA LEU A 216 -9.13 14.29 26.67
C LEU A 216 -8.21 15.52 26.59
N PHE A 217 -8.52 16.63 27.27
CA PHE A 217 -7.64 17.81 27.29
C PHE A 217 -6.54 17.63 28.33
N ASN A 218 -5.33 17.25 27.91
CA ASN A 218 -4.16 17.18 28.78
C ASN A 218 -2.88 17.51 27.98
N HIS A 219 -1.91 18.18 28.59
CA HIS A 219 -0.58 18.46 28.02
C HIS A 219 0.12 17.18 27.51
N LYS A 220 -0.21 16.01 28.07
CA LYS A 220 0.30 14.69 27.60
C LYS A 220 -0.37 14.16 26.33
N ARG A 221 -1.49 14.74 25.87
CA ARG A 221 -2.27 14.22 24.73
C ARG A 221 -1.49 14.20 23.44
N LYS A 222 -0.68 15.23 23.15
CA LYS A 222 0.12 15.26 21.92
C LYS A 222 1.06 14.06 21.86
N GLU A 223 1.71 13.74 22.97
CA GLU A 223 2.67 12.64 23.04
C GLU A 223 1.96 11.28 22.99
N MET A 224 0.87 11.10 23.75
CA MET A 224 0.04 9.91 23.65
C MET A 224 -0.57 9.73 22.26
N GLY A 225 -0.98 10.81 21.61
CA GLY A 225 -1.49 10.83 20.25
C GLY A 225 -0.44 10.36 19.24
N LYS A 226 0.81 10.81 19.38
CA LYS A 226 1.94 10.27 18.59
C LYS A 226 2.14 8.78 18.84
N GLN A 227 2.16 8.34 20.10
CA GLN A 227 2.29 6.92 20.44
C GLN A 227 1.18 6.08 19.80
N LYS A 228 -0.06 6.58 19.84
CA LYS A 228 -1.22 5.94 19.20
C LYS A 228 -1.11 5.91 17.67
N ILE A 229 -0.51 6.92 17.06
CA ILE A 229 -0.21 6.90 15.62
C ILE A 229 0.89 5.91 15.27
N GLU A 230 1.92 5.77 16.10
CA GLU A 230 2.94 4.74 15.90
C GLU A 230 2.36 3.32 16.10
N GLU A 231 1.47 3.14 17.07
CA GLU A 231 0.70 1.90 17.23
C GLU A 231 -0.15 1.61 15.98
N LEU A 232 -0.86 2.62 15.48
CA LEU A 232 -1.66 2.53 14.26
C LEU A 232 -0.82 2.10 13.06
N LYS A 233 0.34 2.73 12.81
CA LYS A 233 1.25 2.36 11.73
C LYS A 233 1.69 0.90 11.82
N LYS A 234 1.99 0.40 13.02
CA LYS A 234 2.38 -1.02 13.22
C LYS A 234 1.27 -1.99 12.86
N LEU A 235 0.01 -1.62 13.10
CA LEU A 235 -1.15 -2.46 12.77
C LEU A 235 -1.45 -2.50 11.25
N ILE A 236 -1.01 -1.48 10.51
CA ILE A 236 -1.28 -1.32 9.07
C ILE A 236 -0.10 -1.76 8.21
N SER A 237 1.13 -1.61 8.72
CA SER A 237 2.36 -1.77 7.94
C SER A 237 2.63 -3.20 7.49
N THR A 238 2.85 -3.34 6.18
CA THR A 238 3.40 -4.55 5.52
C THR A 238 4.92 -4.66 5.69
N GLU A 239 5.60 -3.60 6.15
CA GLU A 239 7.06 -3.55 6.34
C GLU A 239 7.54 -4.60 7.35
N ASN A 240 6.69 -4.96 8.31
CA ASN A 240 6.96 -6.06 9.23
C ASN A 240 7.08 -7.40 8.49
N ILE A 241 6.23 -7.65 7.49
CA ILE A 241 6.28 -8.88 6.69
C ILE A 241 7.55 -8.91 5.84
N GLU A 242 7.92 -7.79 5.21
CA GLU A 242 9.15 -7.73 4.41
C GLU A 242 10.40 -8.02 5.25
N LYS A 243 10.50 -7.40 6.43
CA LYS A 243 11.60 -7.66 7.38
C LYS A 243 11.63 -9.12 7.83
N LEU A 244 10.47 -9.72 8.10
CA LEU A 244 10.36 -11.13 8.49
C LEU A 244 10.77 -12.07 7.35
N VAL A 245 10.28 -11.82 6.13
CA VAL A 245 10.66 -12.57 4.92
C VAL A 245 12.16 -12.47 4.68
N GLN A 246 12.75 -11.28 4.79
CA GLN A 246 14.19 -11.09 4.61
C GLN A 246 15.00 -11.85 5.67
N LYS A 247 14.57 -11.82 6.93
CA LYS A 247 15.19 -12.61 8.00
C LYS A 247 15.09 -14.12 7.72
N SER A 248 13.95 -14.58 7.22
CA SER A 248 13.77 -15.98 6.81
C SER A 248 14.65 -16.37 5.61
N ARG A 249 14.84 -15.47 4.62
CA ARG A 249 15.78 -15.69 3.51
C ARG A 249 17.24 -15.77 3.97
N GLN A 250 17.64 -14.96 4.94
CA GLN A 250 18.97 -15.04 5.54
C GLN A 250 19.19 -16.38 6.26
N ARG A 251 18.19 -16.86 7.01
CA ARG A 251 18.25 -18.19 7.63
C ARG A 251 18.28 -19.32 6.61
N PHE A 252 17.49 -19.22 5.55
CA PHE A 252 17.53 -20.15 4.43
C PHE A 252 18.94 -20.25 3.84
N ALA A 253 19.59 -19.11 3.59
CA ALA A 253 20.96 -19.08 3.08
C ALA A 253 21.94 -19.87 3.97
N GLN A 254 21.81 -19.71 5.29
CA GLN A 254 22.60 -20.45 6.28
C GLN A 254 22.25 -21.94 6.35
N ASN A 255 20.97 -22.30 6.16
CA ASN A 255 20.49 -23.68 6.21
C ASN A 255 20.92 -24.48 4.98
N VAL A 256 20.85 -23.88 3.79
CA VAL A 256 21.27 -24.53 2.53
C VAL A 256 22.78 -24.77 2.51
N GLU A 257 23.59 -23.84 3.05
CA GLU A 257 25.05 -24.03 3.14
C GLU A 257 25.47 -25.23 3.98
N LYS A 258 24.64 -25.64 4.95
CA LYS A 258 24.88 -26.85 5.75
C LYS A 258 24.59 -28.14 4.98
N PHE A 259 23.87 -28.06 3.86
CA PHE A 259 23.57 -29.20 3.01
C PHE A 259 24.60 -29.29 1.88
N SER A 260 25.50 -30.27 1.98
CA SER A 260 26.59 -30.49 1.00
C SER A 260 26.10 -31.00 -0.35
N ASN A 261 24.91 -31.60 -0.41
CA ASN A 261 24.47 -32.35 -1.57
C ASN A 261 23.64 -31.46 -2.51
N LYS A 262 24.20 -31.17 -3.67
CA LYS A 262 23.48 -30.56 -4.79
C LYS A 262 22.48 -31.58 -5.36
N ILE A 263 21.27 -31.12 -5.67
CA ILE A 263 20.22 -31.93 -6.30
C ILE A 263 20.57 -32.20 -7.76
N PHE A 264 21.09 -31.18 -8.45
CA PHE A 264 21.55 -31.26 -9.84
C PHE A 264 23.05 -30.94 -9.95
N ASP A 265 23.75 -31.60 -10.87
CA ASP A 265 25.19 -31.42 -11.01
C ASP A 265 25.56 -30.26 -11.95
N PHE A 266 25.64 -29.07 -11.36
CA PHE A 266 26.05 -27.84 -12.03
C PHE A 266 27.25 -27.20 -11.33
N SER A 267 28.17 -26.64 -12.13
CA SER A 267 29.36 -25.93 -11.65
C SER A 267 28.98 -24.61 -10.96
N TYR A 268 28.06 -23.84 -11.55
CA TYR A 268 27.56 -22.57 -11.02
C TYR A 268 26.04 -22.62 -10.85
N THR A 269 25.56 -22.38 -9.63
CA THR A 269 24.12 -22.47 -9.28
C THR A 269 23.67 -21.32 -8.41
N GLU A 270 22.42 -20.94 -8.61
CA GLU A 270 21.64 -20.09 -7.72
C GLU A 270 20.66 -20.91 -6.88
N ARG A 271 20.07 -20.25 -5.88
CA ARG A 271 19.12 -20.85 -4.96
C ARG A 271 17.69 -20.51 -5.35
N ALA A 272 17.03 -21.44 -6.03
CA ALA A 272 15.66 -21.28 -6.49
C ALA A 272 14.68 -21.89 -5.49
N HIS A 273 13.73 -21.09 -4.98
CA HIS A 273 12.65 -21.60 -4.14
C HIS A 273 11.61 -22.34 -5.00
N ILE A 274 11.22 -23.54 -4.61
CA ILE A 274 10.22 -24.33 -5.35
C ILE A 274 8.86 -23.62 -5.30
N TRP A 275 8.36 -23.42 -4.08
CA TRP A 275 7.24 -22.54 -3.81
C TRP A 275 7.76 -21.11 -3.65
N PRO A 276 7.48 -20.20 -4.61
CA PRO A 276 8.12 -18.90 -4.67
C PRO A 276 7.88 -18.02 -3.44
N VAL A 277 8.92 -17.29 -3.04
CA VAL A 277 8.85 -16.36 -1.90
C VAL A 277 7.80 -15.27 -2.13
N SER A 278 7.60 -14.83 -3.37
CA SER A 278 6.53 -13.89 -3.73
C SER A 278 5.15 -14.43 -3.37
N ASP A 279 4.87 -15.70 -3.67
CA ASP A 279 3.59 -16.34 -3.39
C ASP A 279 3.40 -16.53 -1.88
N ILE A 280 4.46 -16.95 -1.17
CA ILE A 280 4.44 -17.07 0.28
C ILE A 280 4.22 -15.71 0.95
N LYS A 281 4.90 -14.65 0.48
CA LYS A 281 4.73 -13.27 0.96
C LYS A 281 3.28 -12.81 0.77
N ASN A 282 2.69 -13.08 -0.39
CA ASN A 282 1.28 -12.78 -0.61
C ASN A 282 0.41 -13.49 0.43
N LYS A 283 0.64 -14.78 0.70
CA LYS A 283 -0.08 -15.54 1.73
C LYS A 283 0.12 -15.01 3.15
N LEU A 284 1.32 -14.60 3.53
CA LEU A 284 1.61 -13.93 4.81
C LEU A 284 0.80 -12.64 4.95
N ILE A 285 0.75 -11.84 3.87
CA ILE A 285 -0.07 -10.62 3.81
C ILE A 285 -1.56 -10.96 3.96
N GLU A 286 -2.06 -12.06 3.38
CA GLU A 286 -3.47 -12.47 3.57
C GLU A 286 -3.77 -12.82 5.03
N ILE A 287 -2.88 -13.57 5.70
CA ILE A 287 -3.07 -14.00 7.10
C ILE A 287 -2.95 -12.83 8.08
N ASP A 288 -1.93 -11.99 7.91
CA ASP A 288 -1.77 -10.79 8.74
C ASP A 288 -3.02 -9.88 8.68
N LYS A 289 -3.70 -9.87 7.54
CA LYS A 289 -4.96 -9.15 7.36
C LYS A 289 -6.17 -9.83 8.01
N GLN A 290 -6.15 -11.16 8.22
CA GLN A 290 -7.27 -11.95 8.74
C GLN A 290 -7.18 -12.28 10.25
N HIS A 291 -6.02 -12.06 10.87
CA HIS A 291 -5.80 -12.03 12.33
C HIS A 291 -6.18 -13.25 13.16
N ASN A 292 -6.31 -14.45 12.58
CA ASN A 292 -6.72 -15.64 13.33
C ASN A 292 -5.84 -16.88 13.13
N ASN A 293 -4.64 -16.74 12.55
CA ASN A 293 -3.81 -17.93 12.30
C ASN A 293 -2.30 -17.72 12.44
N GLU A 294 -1.85 -17.33 13.65
CA GLU A 294 -0.43 -17.17 13.99
C GLU A 294 0.38 -18.43 13.66
N LYS A 295 -0.18 -19.62 13.90
CA LYS A 295 0.46 -20.89 13.54
C LYS A 295 0.71 -20.99 12.04
N GLN A 296 -0.30 -20.72 11.22
CA GLN A 296 -0.16 -20.76 9.76
C GLN A 296 0.77 -19.66 9.24
N PHE A 297 0.80 -18.49 9.88
CA PHE A 297 1.75 -17.43 9.56
C PHE A 297 3.20 -17.89 9.79
N LEU A 298 3.47 -18.49 10.95
CA LEU A 298 4.79 -19.07 11.27
C LEU A 298 5.15 -20.22 10.32
N ASP A 299 4.18 -21.06 9.94
CA ASP A 299 4.40 -22.16 8.99
C ASP A 299 4.80 -21.63 7.60
N TYR A 300 4.25 -20.50 7.15
CA TYR A 300 4.67 -19.85 5.90
C TYR A 300 6.06 -19.23 5.98
N LEU A 301 6.43 -18.58 7.09
CA LEU A 301 7.80 -18.12 7.28
C LEU A 301 8.78 -19.30 7.27
N LYS A 302 8.44 -20.39 7.97
CA LYS A 302 9.25 -21.63 7.95
C LYS A 302 9.41 -22.22 6.56
N ALA A 303 8.39 -22.13 5.70
CA ALA A 303 8.50 -22.58 4.31
C ALA A 303 9.55 -21.81 3.48
N ILE A 304 9.84 -20.56 3.83
CA ILE A 304 10.93 -19.78 3.21
C ILE A 304 12.30 -20.28 3.72
N GLU A 305 12.37 -20.62 5.01
CA GLU A 305 13.59 -21.09 5.70
C GLU A 305 13.98 -22.54 5.36
N ASP A 306 13.03 -23.31 4.82
CA ASP A 306 13.14 -24.75 4.58
C ASP A 306 14.01 -25.08 3.36
N PHE A 307 15.06 -25.88 3.59
CA PHE A 307 15.96 -26.35 2.54
C PHE A 307 15.28 -27.34 1.57
N GLU A 308 14.16 -27.96 1.98
CA GLU A 308 13.35 -28.80 1.11
C GLU A 308 12.56 -27.98 0.08
N ASN A 309 12.39 -26.67 0.31
CA ASN A 309 11.77 -25.73 -0.62
C ASN A 309 12.78 -25.15 -1.64
N TYR A 310 13.79 -25.93 -2.03
CA TYR A 310 14.92 -25.43 -2.85
C TYR A 310 15.31 -26.39 -3.97
N LEU A 311 15.73 -25.79 -5.08
CA LEU A 311 16.46 -26.40 -6.19
C LEU A 311 17.72 -25.58 -6.50
N ASN A 312 18.83 -26.27 -6.78
CA ASN A 312 20.04 -25.64 -7.28
C ASN A 312 20.00 -25.59 -8.81
N LEU A 313 19.76 -24.40 -9.36
CA LEU A 313 19.58 -24.20 -10.80
C LEU A 313 20.65 -23.23 -11.32
N THR A 314 21.01 -23.32 -12.60
CA THR A 314 21.81 -22.26 -13.24
C THR A 314 20.96 -20.97 -13.34
N PRO A 315 21.56 -19.78 -13.48
CA PRO A 315 20.80 -18.53 -13.55
C PRO A 315 19.70 -18.52 -14.63
N ASN A 316 19.97 -19.13 -15.78
CA ASN A 316 19.01 -19.26 -16.88
C ASN A 316 17.84 -20.16 -16.49
N LEU A 317 18.13 -21.34 -15.93
CA LEU A 317 17.11 -22.26 -15.43
C LEU A 317 16.29 -21.65 -14.29
N HIS A 318 16.92 -20.93 -13.36
CA HIS A 318 16.25 -20.24 -12.26
C HIS A 318 15.29 -19.18 -12.78
N THR A 319 15.74 -18.33 -13.70
CA THR A 319 14.90 -17.30 -14.33
C THR A 319 13.69 -17.92 -15.04
N ALA A 320 13.90 -19.00 -15.79
CA ALA A 320 12.82 -19.71 -16.48
C ALA A 320 11.87 -20.41 -15.52
N PHE A 321 12.40 -20.96 -14.42
CA PHE A 321 11.61 -21.54 -13.34
C PHE A 321 10.75 -20.46 -12.68
N ASP A 322 11.29 -19.31 -12.26
CA ASP A 322 10.51 -18.22 -11.67
C ASP A 322 9.42 -17.67 -12.62
N LYS A 323 9.64 -17.75 -13.93
CA LYS A 323 8.65 -17.40 -14.97
C LYS A 323 7.64 -18.52 -15.28
N TYR A 324 7.71 -19.64 -14.56
CA TYR A 324 6.87 -20.82 -14.73
C TYR A 324 6.91 -21.40 -16.16
N TRP A 325 8.06 -21.36 -16.81
CA TRP A 325 8.23 -22.02 -18.11
C TRP A 325 8.31 -23.54 -17.95
N PHE A 326 8.81 -24.01 -16.82
CA PHE A 326 8.80 -25.41 -16.47
C PHE A 326 8.58 -25.61 -14.96
N THR A 327 8.24 -26.84 -14.60
CA THR A 327 8.12 -27.34 -13.23
C THR A 327 8.50 -28.81 -13.18
N PHE A 328 8.32 -29.45 -12.03
CA PHE A 328 8.45 -30.89 -11.87
C PHE A 328 7.14 -31.49 -11.39
N ASP A 329 6.85 -32.69 -11.87
CA ASP A 329 5.78 -33.53 -11.35
C ASP A 329 6.00 -33.84 -9.88
N GLU A 330 5.00 -33.61 -9.04
CA GLU A 330 5.12 -33.77 -7.59
C GLU A 330 5.30 -35.24 -7.17
N GLU A 331 4.82 -36.22 -7.96
CA GLU A 331 4.92 -37.63 -7.58
C GLU A 331 6.18 -38.31 -8.08
N THR A 332 6.52 -38.06 -9.35
CA THR A 332 7.62 -38.70 -10.06
C THR A 332 8.87 -37.83 -10.09
N GLY A 333 8.76 -36.52 -9.86
CA GLY A 333 9.86 -35.57 -9.97
C GLY A 333 10.29 -35.29 -11.41
N ARG A 334 9.53 -35.74 -12.42
CA ARG A 334 9.85 -35.56 -13.84
C ARG A 334 9.61 -34.12 -14.28
N LEU A 335 10.50 -33.62 -15.14
CA LEU A 335 10.39 -32.30 -15.74
C LEU A 335 9.10 -32.15 -16.57
N LYS A 336 8.38 -31.05 -16.38
CA LYS A 336 7.18 -30.67 -17.13
C LYS A 336 7.33 -29.25 -17.67
N PHE A 337 7.07 -29.06 -18.96
CA PHE A 337 7.04 -27.73 -19.58
C PHE A 337 5.62 -27.20 -19.68
N LYS A 338 5.51 -25.88 -19.74
CA LYS A 338 4.26 -25.21 -20.10
C LYS A 338 4.09 -25.18 -21.62
N GLU A 339 3.40 -26.18 -22.16
CA GLU A 339 3.34 -26.48 -23.61
C GLU A 339 2.70 -25.35 -24.47
N ASN A 340 1.89 -24.47 -23.90
CA ASN A 340 1.17 -23.41 -24.64
C ASN A 340 1.87 -22.04 -24.64
N ASN A 341 3.19 -21.98 -24.46
CA ASN A 341 3.94 -20.72 -24.42
C ASN A 341 5.12 -20.71 -25.39
N LYS A 342 5.09 -19.82 -26.39
CA LYS A 342 6.15 -19.67 -27.39
C LYS A 342 7.54 -19.44 -26.77
N LYS A 343 7.63 -18.64 -25.70
CA LYS A 343 8.90 -18.40 -24.98
C LYS A 343 9.38 -19.67 -24.29
N THR A 344 8.48 -20.47 -23.74
CA THR A 344 8.79 -21.76 -23.13
C THR A 344 9.32 -22.76 -24.15
N LEU A 345 8.72 -22.83 -25.34
CA LEU A 345 9.18 -23.70 -26.42
C LEU A 345 10.57 -23.30 -26.91
N GLN A 346 10.81 -22.00 -27.13
CA GLN A 346 12.14 -21.47 -27.50
C GLN A 346 13.19 -21.79 -26.44
N PHE A 347 12.85 -21.59 -25.16
CA PHE A 347 13.73 -21.92 -24.06
C PHE A 347 14.05 -23.41 -24.00
N LYS A 348 13.05 -24.29 -24.18
CA LYS A 348 13.22 -25.75 -24.21
C LYS A 348 14.23 -26.15 -25.29
N GLU A 349 14.11 -25.60 -26.50
CA GLU A 349 15.07 -25.86 -27.59
C GLU A 349 16.48 -25.38 -27.24
N GLU A 350 16.62 -24.22 -26.60
CA GLU A 350 17.90 -23.65 -26.19
C GLU A 350 18.60 -24.55 -25.16
N ILE A 351 17.91 -24.96 -24.11
CA ILE A 351 18.48 -25.80 -23.06
C ILE A 351 18.68 -27.26 -23.50
N SER A 352 18.00 -27.71 -24.55
CA SER A 352 18.31 -28.98 -25.19
C SER A 352 19.61 -28.90 -25.99
N LYS A 353 19.84 -27.79 -26.73
CA LYS A 353 21.06 -27.61 -27.52
C LYS A 353 22.31 -27.48 -26.66
N ASN A 354 22.20 -26.87 -25.48
CA ASN A 354 23.34 -26.66 -24.58
C ASN A 354 23.56 -27.84 -23.59
N GLY A 355 22.71 -28.87 -23.61
CA GLY A 355 22.80 -30.06 -22.75
C GLY A 355 22.37 -29.84 -21.30
N GLU A 356 21.89 -28.66 -20.91
CA GLU A 356 21.41 -28.42 -19.55
C GLU A 356 20.14 -29.23 -19.23
N ILE A 357 19.30 -29.51 -20.24
CA ILE A 357 18.05 -30.27 -20.05
C ILE A 357 18.31 -31.67 -19.47
N ASP A 358 19.40 -32.32 -19.87
CA ASP A 358 19.73 -33.69 -19.49
C ASP A 358 20.03 -33.79 -17.99
N LYS A 359 20.52 -32.70 -17.40
CA LYS A 359 20.83 -32.61 -15.97
C LYS A 359 19.60 -32.42 -15.09
N ILE A 360 18.47 -32.01 -15.67
CA ILE A 360 17.24 -31.68 -14.93
C ILE A 360 16.02 -32.48 -15.43
N LEU A 361 16.21 -33.59 -16.13
CA LEU A 361 15.09 -34.44 -16.60
C LEU A 361 14.19 -34.91 -15.45
N GLN A 362 14.79 -35.16 -14.28
CA GLN A 362 14.09 -35.62 -13.10
C GLN A 362 14.83 -35.21 -11.83
N ILE A 363 14.09 -34.77 -10.80
CA ILE A 363 14.64 -34.66 -9.45
C ILE A 363 14.98 -36.07 -8.96
N PRO A 364 16.24 -36.36 -8.56
CA PRO A 364 16.59 -37.71 -8.13
C PRO A 364 15.76 -38.14 -6.92
N LEU A 365 15.30 -39.40 -6.90
CA LEU A 365 14.36 -39.92 -5.89
C LEU A 365 14.79 -39.68 -4.43
N PRO A 366 16.08 -39.79 -4.04
CA PRO A 366 16.51 -39.45 -2.68
C PRO A 366 16.22 -37.99 -2.27
N PHE A 367 16.17 -37.08 -3.24
CA PHE A 367 15.81 -35.69 -3.04
C PHE A 367 14.31 -35.44 -3.24
N LEU A 368 13.51 -36.38 -3.74
CA LEU A 368 12.06 -36.18 -3.86
C LEU A 368 11.31 -36.51 -2.55
N THR A 369 11.66 -35.80 -1.48
CA THR A 369 11.12 -36.01 -0.14
C THR A 369 9.65 -35.59 -0.04
N LYS A 370 8.93 -36.11 0.97
CA LYS A 370 7.54 -35.72 1.26
C LYS A 370 7.35 -34.20 1.37
N ASN A 371 8.32 -33.45 1.90
CA ASN A 371 8.21 -31.99 2.01
C ASN A 371 8.47 -31.31 0.67
N ARG A 372 9.47 -31.75 -0.10
CA ARG A 372 9.72 -31.23 -1.45
C ARG A 372 8.50 -31.44 -2.36
N LYS A 373 7.85 -32.61 -2.28
CA LYS A 373 6.58 -32.91 -2.96
C LYS A 373 5.48 -31.90 -2.63
N LYS A 374 5.31 -31.53 -1.35
CA LYS A 374 4.32 -30.51 -0.94
C LYS A 374 4.60 -29.13 -1.55
N TYR A 375 5.88 -28.74 -1.70
CA TYR A 375 6.21 -27.47 -2.33
C TYR A 375 5.95 -27.49 -3.84
N LEU A 376 6.27 -28.61 -4.51
CA LEU A 376 5.90 -28.82 -5.91
C LEU A 376 4.39 -28.78 -6.11
N GLU A 377 3.61 -29.45 -5.26
CA GLU A 377 2.14 -29.41 -5.30
C GLU A 377 1.61 -27.97 -5.15
N LYS A 378 2.13 -27.20 -4.18
CA LYS A 378 1.73 -25.79 -3.99
C LYS A 378 2.05 -24.92 -5.20
N ARG A 379 3.21 -25.13 -5.81
CA ARG A 379 3.63 -24.45 -7.04
C ARG A 379 2.70 -24.82 -8.20
N ASN A 380 2.48 -26.11 -8.44
CA ASN A 380 1.69 -26.63 -9.55
C ASN A 380 0.21 -26.25 -9.42
N LYS A 381 -0.36 -26.18 -8.21
CA LYS A 381 -1.75 -25.74 -7.97
C LYS A 381 -2.05 -24.30 -8.43
N GLN A 382 -1.07 -23.41 -8.37
CA GLN A 382 -1.26 -22.03 -8.80
C GLN A 382 -1.18 -21.87 -10.31
N HIS A 383 -0.68 -22.89 -11.00
CA HIS A 383 -0.38 -22.88 -12.41
C HIS A 383 -0.87 -24.20 -12.99
N ILE A 384 -2.19 -24.32 -13.12
CA ILE A 384 -2.83 -25.43 -13.83
C ILE A 384 -2.14 -25.53 -15.20
N ILE A 385 -1.36 -26.60 -15.36
CA ILE A 385 -0.88 -27.11 -16.65
C ILE A 385 -2.08 -27.73 -17.36
#